data_AF-A0A522X8R1-F1
#
_entry.id   AF-A0A522X8R1-F1
#
_cell.length_a   1.000
_cell.length_b   1.000
_cell.length_c   1.000
_cell.angle_alpha   90.00
_cell.angle_beta   90.00
_cell.angle_gamma   90.00
#
_symmetry.space_group_name_H-M   'P 1'
#
loop_
_entity.id
_entity.type
_entity.pdbx_description
1 polymer ?
#
loop_
_entity_poly.entity_id
_entity_poly.type
_entity_poly.pdbx_seq_one_letter_code
_entity_poly.pdbx_strand_id
1 'polypeptide(L)'
;MKNPNLYYIYSKSAAQRIFDAEVKKVQIFHNCILVVFNKGQGLKPKFVAKRVFKAHFAEYRKASARQVFVSYKPIYGYFRAPSSNLQESYRIELFPRHLKCSCADWRTQEEIGIKSPMCKHAYAVLDYIGNTSLADYIERRGCEFVDHQRQTEGTDIYLQEVHQEKMTYDY
;
A
#
# COMPACT_ATOMS: atom_id res chain seq x y z
N MET A 1 5.80 -11.74 -26.86
CA MET A 1 6.82 -11.08 -26.01
C MET A 1 6.63 -11.53 -24.56
N LYS A 2 7.67 -12.02 -23.87
CA LYS A 2 7.58 -12.31 -22.44
C LYS A 2 7.41 -10.97 -21.72
N ASN A 3 6.28 -10.74 -21.05
CA ASN A 3 6.07 -9.53 -20.28
C ASN A 3 7.12 -9.49 -19.14
N PRO A 4 8.16 -8.63 -19.21
CA PRO A 4 9.31 -8.65 -18.29
C PRO A 4 8.91 -8.33 -16.84
N ASN A 5 7.67 -7.90 -16.65
CA ASN A 5 7.12 -7.37 -15.43
C ASN A 5 6.39 -8.42 -14.54
N LEU A 6 6.19 -9.66 -15.03
CA LEU A 6 5.62 -10.75 -14.22
C LEU A 6 6.56 -11.22 -13.09
N TYR A 7 7.86 -10.92 -13.17
CA TYR A 7 8.84 -11.33 -12.16
C TYR A 7 8.67 -10.61 -10.82
N TYR A 8 7.95 -9.48 -10.78
CA TYR A 8 7.76 -8.71 -9.55
C TYR A 8 7.02 -9.48 -8.46
N ILE A 9 5.91 -10.13 -8.82
CA ILE A 9 5.09 -10.94 -7.91
C ILE A 9 5.67 -12.36 -7.77
N TYR A 10 6.19 -12.92 -8.88
CA TYR A 10 6.64 -14.31 -8.97
C TYR A 10 8.17 -14.42 -8.86
N SER A 11 8.75 -13.72 -7.89
CA SER A 11 10.20 -13.63 -7.69
C SER A 11 10.77 -14.81 -6.90
N LYS A 12 12.10 -14.99 -6.96
CA LYS A 12 12.81 -15.94 -6.08
C LYS A 12 12.61 -15.58 -4.60
N SER A 13 12.68 -14.30 -4.24
CA SER A 13 12.49 -13.87 -2.85
C SER A 13 11.08 -14.14 -2.34
N ALA A 14 10.05 -13.99 -3.19
CA ALA A 14 8.70 -14.41 -2.84
C ALA A 14 8.62 -15.92 -2.59
N ALA A 15 9.23 -16.73 -3.47
CA ALA A 15 9.27 -18.17 -3.29
C ALA A 15 10.03 -18.60 -2.02
N GLN A 16 11.15 -17.94 -1.70
CA GLN A 16 11.92 -18.20 -0.48
C GLN A 16 11.07 -17.98 0.77
N ARG A 17 10.33 -16.87 0.83
CA ARG A 17 9.42 -16.58 1.96
C ARG A 17 8.24 -17.56 2.06
N ILE A 18 7.70 -18.03 0.93
CA ILE A 18 6.57 -18.99 0.92
C ILE A 18 7.00 -20.37 1.45
N PHE A 19 8.23 -20.80 1.14
CA PHE A 19 8.70 -22.16 1.45
C PHE A 19 9.70 -22.23 2.60
N ASP A 20 10.11 -21.08 3.14
CA ASP A 20 11.19 -20.96 4.13
C ASP A 20 12.44 -21.75 3.72
N ALA A 21 12.84 -21.59 2.45
CA ALA A 21 13.90 -22.38 1.83
C ALA A 21 14.63 -21.61 0.74
N GLU A 22 15.88 -21.99 0.46
CA GLU A 22 16.65 -21.37 -0.61
C GLU A 22 16.14 -21.82 -1.99
N VAL A 23 15.81 -20.83 -2.83
CA VAL A 23 15.24 -21.09 -4.16
C VAL A 23 16.30 -20.85 -5.23
N LYS A 24 16.69 -21.93 -5.90
CA LYS A 24 17.60 -21.89 -7.05
C LYS A 24 17.02 -21.09 -8.22
N LYS A 25 15.79 -21.42 -8.62
CA LYS A 25 15.10 -20.73 -9.73
C LYS A 25 13.58 -20.83 -9.62
N VAL A 26 12.92 -19.87 -10.27
CA VAL A 26 11.47 -19.84 -10.45
C VAL A 26 11.18 -19.79 -11.95
N GLN A 27 10.25 -20.62 -12.43
CA GLN A 27 9.80 -20.62 -13.82
C GLN A 27 8.28 -20.43 -13.88
N ILE A 28 7.84 -19.41 -14.61
CA ILE A 28 6.42 -19.02 -14.69
C ILE A 28 5.78 -19.74 -15.87
N PHE A 29 4.73 -20.51 -15.61
CA PHE A 29 3.89 -21.17 -16.62
C PHE A 29 2.52 -20.46 -16.70
N HIS A 30 1.62 -20.97 -17.55
CA HIS A 30 0.30 -20.36 -17.75
C HIS A 30 -0.51 -20.29 -16.45
N ASN A 31 -0.69 -21.41 -15.74
CA ASN A 31 -1.52 -21.49 -14.52
C ASN A 31 -0.73 -21.71 -13.22
N CYS A 32 0.55 -22.02 -13.33
CA CYS A 32 1.39 -22.37 -12.18
C CYS A 32 2.79 -21.79 -12.30
N ILE A 33 3.56 -21.97 -11.24
CA ILE A 33 4.93 -21.53 -11.08
C ILE A 33 5.72 -22.74 -10.60
N LEU A 34 6.75 -23.13 -11.33
CA LEU A 34 7.69 -24.15 -10.88
C LEU A 34 8.75 -23.48 -10.00
N VAL A 35 8.86 -23.96 -8.77
CA VAL A 35 9.88 -23.55 -7.80
C VAL A 35 10.90 -24.66 -7.67
N VAL A 36 12.17 -24.35 -7.91
CA VAL A 36 13.28 -25.28 -7.80
C VAL A 36 14.18 -24.82 -6.67
N PHE A 37 14.41 -25.70 -5.69
CA PHE A 37 15.22 -25.44 -4.49
C PHE A 37 16.70 -25.72 -4.73
N ASN A 38 17.56 -25.22 -3.84
CA ASN A 38 18.97 -25.60 -3.81
C ASN A 38 19.16 -27.07 -3.41
N LYS A 39 20.26 -27.69 -3.87
CA LYS A 39 20.62 -29.05 -3.45
C LYS A 39 20.93 -29.04 -1.95
N GLY A 40 20.70 -30.16 -1.27
CA GLY A 40 21.04 -30.34 0.15
C GLY A 40 19.92 -30.04 1.14
N GLN A 41 18.81 -29.41 0.71
CA GLN A 41 17.67 -29.11 1.58
C GLN A 41 16.62 -30.23 1.68
N GLY A 42 16.80 -31.37 0.99
CA GLY A 42 15.82 -32.46 0.93
C GLY A 42 14.51 -32.13 0.19
N LEU A 43 14.36 -30.90 -0.30
CA LEU A 43 13.16 -30.44 -0.99
C LEU A 43 13.17 -30.78 -2.48
N LYS A 44 12.08 -31.39 -2.95
CA LYS A 44 11.84 -31.62 -4.38
C LYS A 44 11.26 -30.37 -5.04
N PRO A 45 11.50 -30.13 -6.35
CA PRO A 45 10.83 -29.07 -7.09
C PRO A 45 9.30 -29.16 -6.96
N LYS A 46 8.63 -28.01 -6.84
CA LYS A 46 7.17 -27.93 -6.64
C LYS A 46 6.51 -27.03 -7.68
N PHE A 47 5.36 -27.48 -8.19
CA PHE A 47 4.44 -26.61 -8.92
C PHE A 47 3.48 -25.93 -7.94
N VAL A 48 3.37 -24.61 -8.05
CA VAL A 48 2.59 -23.77 -7.15
C VAL A 48 1.61 -22.95 -7.96
N ALA A 49 0.36 -22.89 -7.53
CA ALA A 49 -0.64 -22.05 -8.20
C ALA A 49 -0.28 -20.56 -8.05
N LYS A 50 -0.50 -19.76 -9.12
CA LYS A 50 -0.24 -18.30 -9.08
C LYS A 50 -0.97 -17.57 -7.95
N ARG A 51 -2.16 -18.06 -7.56
CA ARG A 51 -2.94 -17.51 -6.44
C ARG A 51 -2.18 -17.50 -5.12
N VAL A 52 -1.31 -18.49 -4.87
CA VAL A 52 -0.51 -18.58 -3.64
C VAL A 52 0.49 -17.43 -3.58
N PHE A 53 1.18 -17.15 -4.69
CA PHE A 53 2.11 -16.03 -4.77
C PHE A 53 1.42 -14.68 -4.62
N LYS A 54 0.25 -14.50 -5.25
CA LYS A 54 -0.54 -13.27 -5.12
C LYS A 54 -1.01 -13.05 -3.68
N ALA A 55 -1.52 -14.09 -3.03
CA ALA A 55 -1.93 -14.03 -1.62
C ALA A 55 -0.74 -13.67 -0.72
N HIS A 56 0.37 -14.38 -0.85
CA HIS A 56 1.59 -14.08 -0.10
C HIS A 56 2.11 -12.65 -0.35
N PHE A 57 2.05 -12.16 -1.59
CA PHE A 57 2.46 -10.80 -1.94
C PHE A 57 1.61 -9.72 -1.25
N ALA A 58 0.30 -9.94 -1.13
CA ALA A 58 -0.61 -9.07 -0.39
C ALA A 58 -0.35 -9.14 1.11
N GLU A 59 -0.27 -10.35 1.69
CA GLU A 59 -0.04 -10.54 3.12
C GLU A 59 1.31 -9.98 3.58
N TYR A 60 2.37 -10.18 2.79
CA TYR A 60 3.69 -9.59 3.06
C TYR A 60 3.62 -8.06 3.15
N ARG A 61 2.83 -7.41 2.30
CA ARG A 61 2.67 -5.95 2.32
C ARG A 61 1.79 -5.47 3.45
N LYS A 62 0.71 -6.19 3.79
CA LYS A 62 -0.10 -5.90 4.98
C LYS A 62 0.74 -6.00 6.25
N ALA A 63 1.55 -7.06 6.38
CA ALA A 63 2.47 -7.20 7.50
C ALA A 63 3.47 -6.03 7.56
N SER A 64 4.05 -5.65 6.41
CA SER A 64 4.97 -4.51 6.30
C SER A 64 4.30 -3.16 6.59
N ALA A 65 2.99 -3.04 6.38
CA ALA A 65 2.22 -1.81 6.59
C ALA A 65 2.07 -1.46 8.08
N ARG A 66 2.09 -2.47 8.97
CA ARG A 66 1.98 -2.26 10.43
C ARG A 66 3.12 -1.42 11.02
N GLN A 67 4.23 -1.32 10.30
CA GLN A 67 5.40 -0.53 10.70
C GLN A 67 5.39 0.89 10.09
N VAL A 68 4.37 1.23 9.32
CA VAL A 68 4.26 2.52 8.62
C VAL A 68 3.40 3.46 9.43
N PHE A 69 3.99 4.56 9.90
CA PHE A 69 3.24 5.65 10.51
C PHE A 69 2.51 6.47 9.44
N VAL A 70 1.24 6.76 9.66
CA VAL A 70 0.41 7.54 8.72
C VAL A 70 -0.04 8.82 9.42
N SER A 71 0.01 9.93 8.70
CA SER A 71 -0.56 11.21 9.13
C SER A 71 -1.46 11.78 8.04
N TYR A 72 -2.64 12.27 8.43
CA TYR A 72 -3.52 12.97 7.51
C TYR A 72 -3.12 14.44 7.34
N LYS A 73 -3.29 15.00 6.13
CA LYS A 73 -3.03 16.39 5.79
C LYS A 73 -4.33 17.04 5.30
N PRO A 74 -5.15 17.60 6.21
CA PRO A 74 -6.52 18.06 5.90
C PRO A 74 -6.53 19.15 4.84
N ILE A 75 -5.63 20.14 4.95
CA ILE A 75 -5.49 21.26 4.00
C ILE A 75 -5.33 20.77 2.55
N TYR A 76 -4.65 19.63 2.35
CA TYR A 76 -4.35 19.11 1.02
C TYR A 76 -5.18 17.87 0.63
N GLY A 77 -6.00 17.35 1.55
CA GLY A 77 -6.84 16.17 1.31
C GLY A 77 -6.07 14.87 0.99
N TYR A 78 -4.88 14.68 1.57
CA TYR A 78 -4.09 13.46 1.36
C TYR A 78 -3.46 12.92 2.65
N PHE A 79 -3.00 11.67 2.61
CA PHE A 79 -2.23 11.05 3.68
C PHE A 79 -0.74 11.07 3.36
N ARG A 80 0.08 11.23 4.39
CA ARG A 80 1.55 11.20 4.33
C ARG A 80 2.06 10.00 5.11
N ALA A 81 2.91 9.20 4.47
CA ALA A 81 3.63 8.09 5.09
C ALA A 81 5.14 8.24 4.85
N PRO A 82 5.99 8.23 5.88
CA PRO A 82 7.44 8.36 5.70
C PRO A 82 8.03 7.11 5.03
N SER A 83 9.13 7.30 4.33
CA SER A 83 9.96 6.21 3.82
C SER A 83 10.63 5.45 4.97
N SER A 84 11.14 4.25 4.70
CA SER A 84 11.84 3.46 5.73
C SER A 84 13.14 4.08 6.23
N ASN A 85 13.76 4.98 5.45
CA ASN A 85 14.95 5.73 5.86
C ASN A 85 14.61 7.13 6.41
N LEU A 86 13.33 7.47 6.55
CA LEU A 86 12.80 8.76 7.05
C LEU A 86 13.25 10.03 6.29
N GLN A 87 14.00 9.88 5.20
CA GLN A 87 14.48 11.01 4.39
C GLN A 87 13.39 11.54 3.45
N GLU A 88 12.41 10.70 3.11
CA GLU A 88 11.33 11.03 2.19
C GLU A 88 9.98 10.71 2.81
N SER A 89 8.92 11.25 2.21
CA SER A 89 7.56 10.86 2.54
C SER A 89 6.75 10.69 1.29
N TYR A 90 5.96 9.63 1.25
CA TYR A 90 5.07 9.33 0.16
C TYR A 90 3.69 9.93 0.43
N ARG A 91 3.09 10.45 -0.64
CA ARG A 91 1.73 10.95 -0.68
C ARG A 91 0.79 9.80 -1.04
N ILE A 92 -0.32 9.70 -0.33
CA ILE A 92 -1.39 8.74 -0.60
C ILE A 92 -2.69 9.50 -0.76
N GLU A 93 -3.32 9.36 -1.92
CA GLU A 93 -4.59 9.97 -2.27
C GLU A 93 -5.68 8.90 -2.29
N LEU A 94 -6.83 9.22 -1.70
CA LEU A 94 -8.02 8.38 -1.69
C LEU A 94 -8.91 8.74 -2.89
N PHE A 95 -9.33 7.72 -3.64
CA PHE A 95 -10.32 7.84 -4.71
C PHE A 95 -11.48 6.89 -4.44
N PRO A 96 -12.68 7.09 -5.01
CA PRO A 96 -13.85 6.26 -4.70
C PRO A 96 -13.66 4.76 -4.90
N ARG A 97 -12.75 4.36 -5.80
CA ARG A 97 -12.54 2.94 -6.17
C ARG A 97 -11.11 2.44 -6.04
N HIS A 98 -10.18 3.27 -5.61
CA HIS A 98 -8.77 2.92 -5.48
C HIS A 98 -8.01 3.90 -4.59
N LEU A 99 -6.76 3.57 -4.27
CA LEU A 99 -5.81 4.47 -3.63
C LEU A 99 -4.63 4.68 -4.57
N LYS A 100 -4.09 5.90 -4.59
CA LYS A 100 -2.88 6.23 -5.35
C LYS A 100 -1.75 6.55 -4.38
N CYS A 101 -0.58 5.94 -4.56
CA CYS A 101 0.60 6.23 -3.74
C CYS A 101 1.77 6.66 -4.62
N SER A 102 2.53 7.67 -4.18
CA SER A 102 3.69 8.17 -4.91
C SER A 102 4.95 7.29 -4.80
N CYS A 103 4.92 6.19 -4.02
CA CYS A 103 6.10 5.35 -3.83
C CYS A 103 6.44 4.52 -5.09
N ALA A 104 7.71 4.12 -5.21
CA ALA A 104 8.18 3.30 -6.34
C ALA A 104 7.44 1.95 -6.45
N ASP A 105 7.17 1.26 -5.33
CA ASP A 105 6.43 -0.01 -5.33
C ASP A 105 5.05 0.11 -5.98
N TRP A 106 4.30 1.17 -5.65
CA TRP A 106 2.97 1.40 -6.23
C TRP A 106 3.06 1.68 -7.74
N ARG A 107 4.00 2.54 -8.15
CA ARG A 107 4.25 2.85 -9.58
C ARG A 107 4.64 1.62 -10.38
N THR A 108 5.57 0.81 -9.88
CA THR A 108 5.94 -0.45 -10.52
C THR A 108 4.72 -1.36 -10.66
N GLN A 109 3.87 -1.48 -9.63
CA GLN A 109 2.65 -2.28 -9.71
C GLN A 109 1.67 -1.79 -10.80
N GLU A 110 1.54 -0.48 -10.97
CA GLU A 110 0.76 0.14 -12.05
C GLU A 110 1.37 -0.16 -13.43
N GLU A 111 2.67 0.08 -13.59
CA GLU A 111 3.43 -0.17 -14.83
C GLU A 111 3.38 -1.64 -15.28
N ILE A 112 3.33 -2.58 -14.33
CA ILE A 112 3.20 -4.01 -14.63
C ILE A 112 1.75 -4.43 -14.91
N GLY A 113 0.79 -3.51 -14.87
CA GLY A 113 -0.61 -3.73 -15.19
C GLY A 113 -1.41 -4.43 -14.09
N ILE A 114 -1.03 -4.30 -12.81
CA ILE A 114 -1.91 -4.72 -11.71
C ILE A 114 -3.12 -3.77 -11.69
N LYS A 115 -4.33 -4.32 -11.86
CA LYS A 115 -5.58 -3.55 -11.90
C LYS A 115 -5.82 -2.67 -10.65
N SER A 116 -5.33 -3.11 -9.50
CA SER A 116 -5.48 -2.41 -8.22
C SER A 116 -4.15 -2.43 -7.46
N PRO A 117 -3.21 -1.54 -7.82
CA PRO A 117 -1.90 -1.47 -7.17
C PRO A 117 -2.04 -1.19 -5.68
N MET A 118 -1.39 -2.00 -4.85
CA MET A 118 -1.44 -1.88 -3.40
C MET A 118 -0.04 -2.04 -2.82
N CYS A 119 0.57 -0.93 -2.40
CA CYS A 119 1.84 -0.92 -1.68
C CYS A 119 1.61 -0.96 -0.17
N LYS A 120 2.69 -1.13 0.61
CA LYS A 120 2.60 -1.11 2.08
C LYS A 120 1.99 0.19 2.64
N HIS A 121 2.25 1.33 2.02
CA HIS A 121 1.72 2.63 2.48
C HIS A 121 0.22 2.74 2.22
N ALA A 122 -0.27 2.24 1.09
CA ALA A 122 -1.71 2.19 0.80
C ALA A 122 -2.44 1.28 1.80
N TYR A 123 -1.86 0.13 2.17
CA TYR A 123 -2.40 -0.70 3.24
C TYR A 123 -2.39 -0.02 4.61
N ALA A 124 -1.34 0.74 4.93
CA ALA A 124 -1.27 1.47 6.19
C ALA A 124 -2.34 2.56 6.27
N VAL A 125 -2.61 3.25 5.15
CA VAL A 125 -3.70 4.24 5.08
C VAL A 125 -5.06 3.56 5.24
N LEU A 126 -5.30 2.42 4.57
CA LEU A 126 -6.54 1.65 4.74
C LEU A 126 -6.78 1.28 6.22
N ASP A 127 -5.75 0.77 6.89
CA ASP A 127 -5.81 0.41 8.30
C ASP A 127 -6.10 1.63 9.18
N TYR A 128 -5.43 2.76 8.92
CA TYR A 128 -5.64 4.04 9.61
C TYR A 128 -7.09 4.54 9.51
N ILE A 129 -7.74 4.37 8.34
CA ILE A 129 -9.15 4.75 8.13
C ILE A 129 -10.13 3.61 8.47
N GLY A 130 -9.70 2.57 9.21
CA GLY A 130 -10.57 1.51 9.71
C GLY A 130 -11.04 0.49 8.66
N ASN A 131 -10.28 0.30 7.58
CA ASN A 131 -10.56 -0.66 6.51
C ASN A 131 -9.50 -1.77 6.44
N THR A 132 -9.94 -3.02 6.36
CA THR A 132 -9.04 -4.19 6.36
C THR A 132 -8.52 -4.55 4.96
N SER A 133 -9.18 -4.04 3.92
CA SER A 133 -8.85 -4.33 2.52
C SER A 133 -9.36 -3.23 1.60
N LEU A 134 -8.89 -3.24 0.35
CA LEU A 134 -9.41 -2.33 -0.68
C LEU A 134 -10.88 -2.62 -0.99
N ALA A 135 -11.33 -3.87 -0.89
CA ALA A 135 -12.72 -4.23 -1.14
C ALA A 135 -13.65 -3.61 -0.08
N ASP A 136 -13.27 -3.73 1.19
CA ASP A 136 -13.97 -3.12 2.34
C ASP A 136 -14.10 -1.59 2.16
N TYR A 137 -13.00 -0.95 1.75
CA TYR A 137 -12.97 0.48 1.44
C TYR A 137 -13.94 0.87 0.30
N ILE A 138 -13.99 0.09 -0.78
CA ILE A 138 -14.88 0.35 -1.92
C ILE A 138 -16.35 0.17 -1.51
N GLU A 139 -16.64 -0.86 -0.71
CA GLU A 139 -17.97 -1.18 -0.22
C GLU A 139 -18.52 -0.08 0.69
N ARG A 140 -17.66 0.49 1.55
CA ARG A 140 -17.97 1.66 2.40
C ARG A 140 -17.91 3.01 1.68
N ARG A 141 -17.98 3.00 0.34
CA ARG A 141 -17.98 4.19 -0.54
C ARG A 141 -16.73 5.08 -0.49
N GLY A 142 -15.62 4.61 0.06
CA GLY A 142 -14.25 5.13 -0.08
C GLY A 142 -13.94 6.57 0.40
N CYS A 143 -14.91 7.47 0.41
CA CYS A 143 -14.66 8.92 0.51
C CYS A 143 -15.35 9.58 1.72
N GLU A 144 -16.33 8.91 2.32
CA GLU A 144 -17.13 9.47 3.42
C GLU A 144 -16.24 9.89 4.62
N PHE A 145 -15.06 9.27 4.77
CA PHE A 145 -14.06 9.66 5.77
C PHE A 145 -13.50 11.09 5.56
N VAL A 146 -13.24 11.49 4.30
CA VAL A 146 -12.68 12.81 3.97
C VAL A 146 -13.74 13.90 4.11
N ASP A 147 -14.98 13.58 3.75
CA ASP A 147 -16.10 14.52 3.86
C ASP A 147 -16.46 14.77 5.34
N HIS A 148 -16.39 13.75 6.20
CA HIS A 148 -16.70 13.91 7.61
C HIS A 148 -15.64 14.71 8.39
N GLN A 149 -14.34 14.52 8.11
CA GLN A 149 -13.29 15.30 8.79
C GLN A 149 -13.27 16.78 8.40
N ARG A 150 -13.65 17.12 7.16
CA ARG A 150 -13.84 18.53 6.75
C ARG A 150 -14.95 19.21 7.55
N GLN A 151 -15.98 18.47 7.96
CA GLN A 151 -17.09 19.02 8.76
C GLN A 151 -16.71 19.24 10.22
N THR A 152 -15.82 18.41 10.80
CA THR A 152 -15.43 18.51 12.21
C THR A 152 -14.34 19.55 12.47
N GLU A 153 -13.47 19.84 11.49
CA GLU A 153 -12.40 20.85 11.63
C GLU A 153 -12.80 22.23 11.07
N GLY A 154 -13.91 22.32 10.33
CA GLY A 154 -14.41 23.57 9.73
C GLY A 154 -15.10 24.54 10.69
N THR A 155 -15.37 24.15 11.95
CA THR A 155 -16.09 24.99 12.92
C THR A 155 -15.21 25.73 13.94
N ASP A 156 -13.94 25.37 14.11
CA ASP A 156 -13.10 25.96 15.19
C ASP A 156 -11.97 26.87 14.69
N ILE A 157 -11.55 26.76 13.43
CA ILE A 157 -10.38 27.51 12.94
C ILE A 157 -10.75 28.96 12.58
N TYR A 158 -12.01 29.23 12.21
CA TYR A 158 -12.49 30.57 11.87
C TYR A 158 -12.89 31.43 13.07
N LEU A 159 -12.95 30.88 14.29
CA LEU A 159 -13.28 31.67 15.50
C LEU A 159 -12.05 32.13 16.28
N GLN A 160 -10.86 31.55 16.05
CA GLN A 160 -9.63 31.99 16.72
C GLN A 160 -8.91 33.13 16.00
N GLU A 161 -9.00 33.23 14.68
CA GLU A 161 -8.36 34.33 13.93
C GLU A 161 -9.19 35.64 14.00
N VAL A 162 -10.51 35.56 14.08
CA VAL A 162 -11.38 36.77 14.19
C VAL A 162 -11.33 37.40 15.60
N HIS A 163 -10.80 36.68 16.60
CA HIS A 163 -10.62 37.22 17.94
C HIS A 163 -9.24 37.87 18.18
N GLN A 164 -8.24 37.65 17.32
CA GLN A 164 -6.94 38.31 17.43
C GLN A 164 -6.86 39.64 16.66
N GLU A 165 -7.69 39.88 15.64
CA GLU A 165 -7.69 41.15 14.89
C GLU A 165 -8.51 42.29 15.53
N LYS A 166 -9.15 42.07 16.69
CA LYS A 166 -9.91 43.12 17.41
C LYS A 166 -9.18 43.76 18.61
N MET A 167 -7.89 43.49 18.82
CA MET A 167 -7.14 44.05 19.97
C MET A 167 -5.86 44.82 19.59
N THR A 168 -5.80 45.46 18.43
CA THR A 168 -4.69 46.36 18.09
C THR A 168 -5.15 47.63 17.39
N TYR A 169 -6.04 48.42 18.01
CA TYR A 169 -6.12 49.86 17.79
C TYR A 169 -6.76 50.50 19.02
N ASP A 170 -5.92 50.88 19.97
CA ASP A 170 -6.12 52.02 20.85
C ASP A 170 -4.76 52.30 21.53
N TYR A 171 -4.06 53.31 21.02
CA TYR A 171 -3.27 54.35 21.72
C TYR A 171 -2.41 55.12 20.71
#